data_AF-A0A0K8PJZ7-F1
#
_entry.id   AF-A0A0K8PJZ7-F1
#
_cell.length_a   1.000
_cell.length_b   1.000
_cell.length_c   1.000
_cell.angle_alpha   90.00
_cell.angle_beta   90.00
_cell.angle_gamma   90.00
#
_symmetry.space_group_name_H-M   'P 1'
#
loop_
_entity.id
_entity.type
_entity.pdbx_description
1 polymer ?
#
loop_
_entity_poly.entity_id
_entity_poly.type
_entity_poly.pdbx_seq_one_letter_code
_entity_poly.pdbx_strand_id
1 'polypeptide(L)'
;MKADVYREFLIPDDEEIYEAIGEWPDSDESGARILTVQDNSGQSLIFSYDALARSVRIRWMNEQGIEMLDFFRESATRLSFTSGQSTKQISIDFHTGECTGTMEIQVTPHLSVRDRLLFQ
;
A
#
# COMPACT_ATOMS: atom_id res chain seq x y z
N MET A 1 -21.59 15.65 -14.69
CA MET A 1 -20.29 14.95 -14.61
C MET A 1 -19.24 16.02 -14.30
N LYS A 2 -18.88 16.20 -13.02
CA LYS A 2 -17.75 17.08 -12.68
C LYS A 2 -16.49 16.39 -13.16
N ALA A 3 -15.63 17.12 -13.86
CA ALA A 3 -14.31 16.64 -14.21
C ALA A 3 -13.60 16.25 -12.91
N ASP A 4 -13.11 15.02 -12.83
CA ASP A 4 -12.25 14.60 -11.74
C ASP A 4 -11.02 15.51 -11.79
N VAL A 5 -10.84 16.34 -10.76
CA VAL A 5 -9.66 17.21 -10.67
C VAL A 5 -8.46 16.29 -10.67
N TYR A 6 -7.51 16.49 -11.59
CA TYR A 6 -6.28 15.72 -11.59
C TYR A 6 -5.64 15.80 -10.21
N ARG A 7 -5.61 14.66 -9.50
CA ARG A 7 -4.93 14.53 -8.22
C ARG A 7 -3.68 13.71 -8.47
N GLU A 8 -2.54 14.32 -8.17
CA GLU A 8 -1.27 13.61 -8.11
C GLU A 8 -1.34 12.51 -7.05
N PHE A 9 -0.68 11.38 -7.31
CA PHE A 9 -0.45 10.36 -6.30
C PHE A 9 0.90 10.63 -5.65
N LEU A 10 0.85 11.23 -4.46
CA LEU A 10 2.03 11.58 -3.71
C LEU A 10 2.64 10.32 -3.11
N ILE A 11 3.83 9.97 -3.58
CA ILE A 11 4.59 8.81 -3.12
C ILE A 11 5.86 9.26 -2.38
N PRO A 12 6.32 8.51 -1.37
CA PRO A 12 7.61 8.75 -0.75
C PRO A 12 8.74 8.31 -1.69
N ASP A 13 9.95 8.78 -1.42
CA ASP A 13 11.12 8.28 -2.12
C ASP A 13 11.60 6.92 -1.57
N ASP A 14 12.53 6.28 -2.29
CA ASP A 14 12.99 4.93 -1.93
C ASP A 14 13.77 4.91 -0.60
N GLU A 15 14.44 6.01 -0.22
CA GLU A 15 15.18 6.12 1.04
C GLU A 15 14.20 6.22 2.22
N GLU A 16 13.16 7.04 2.10
CA GLU A 16 12.06 7.12 3.08
C GLU A 16 11.38 5.75 3.29
N ILE A 17 11.18 4.98 2.21
CA ILE A 17 10.61 3.63 2.29
C ILE A 17 11.55 2.68 3.04
N TYR A 18 12.84 2.70 2.69
CA TYR A 18 13.85 1.86 3.33
C TYR A 18 14.00 2.19 4.82
N GLU A 19 14.05 3.47 5.19
CA GLU A 19 14.13 3.89 6.58
C GLU A 19 12.90 3.44 7.39
N ALA A 20 11.71 3.47 6.79
CA ALA A 20 10.49 3.10 7.47
C ALA A 20 10.31 1.57 7.60
N ILE A 21 10.53 0.81 6.53
CA ILE A 21 10.18 -0.62 6.46
C ILE A 21 11.42 -1.52 6.52
N GLY A 22 12.61 -1.02 6.20
CA GLY A 22 13.86 -1.79 6.13
C GLY A 22 14.02 -2.59 4.84
N GLU A 23 13.12 -2.40 3.87
CA GLU A 23 13.09 -3.10 2.59
C GLU A 23 13.12 -2.08 1.46
N TRP A 24 13.93 -2.35 0.43
CA TRP A 24 13.97 -1.51 -0.76
C TRP A 24 12.82 -1.91 -1.70
N PRO A 25 12.07 -0.95 -2.27
CA PRO A 25 11.10 -1.26 -3.31
C PRO A 25 11.82 -1.66 -4.60
N ASP A 26 11.39 -2.76 -5.22
CA ASP A 26 11.80 -3.15 -6.57
C ASP A 26 10.90 -2.49 -7.63
N SER A 27 11.25 -2.65 -8.91
CA SER A 27 10.39 -2.28 -10.05
C SER A 27 10.14 -3.50 -10.92
N ASP A 28 8.91 -3.66 -11.42
CA ASP A 28 8.61 -4.67 -12.44
C ASP A 28 8.78 -4.14 -13.87
N GLU A 29 8.50 -5.00 -14.86
CA GLU A 29 8.61 -4.66 -16.29
C GLU A 29 7.67 -3.53 -16.73
N SER A 30 6.58 -3.28 -15.98
CA SER A 30 5.65 -2.18 -16.23
C SER A 30 6.08 -0.86 -15.58
N GLY A 31 7.07 -0.90 -14.70
CA GLY A 31 7.50 0.23 -13.88
C GLY A 31 6.70 0.38 -12.59
N ALA A 32 5.80 -0.56 -12.27
CA ALA A 32 5.16 -0.60 -10.97
C ALA A 32 6.20 -0.96 -9.90
N ARG A 33 6.13 -0.27 -8.76
CA ARG A 33 7.01 -0.52 -7.62
C ARG A 33 6.44 -1.67 -6.78
N ILE A 34 7.31 -2.54 -6.30
CA ILE A 34 6.94 -3.73 -5.53
C ILE A 34 7.72 -3.77 -4.22
N LEU A 35 7.01 -4.00 -3.12
CA LEU A 35 7.58 -4.21 -1.79
C LEU A 35 7.06 -5.53 -1.23
N THR A 36 7.97 -6.41 -0.85
CA THR A 36 7.61 -7.66 -0.17
C THR A 36 7.97 -7.51 1.30
N VAL A 37 6.98 -7.68 2.17
CA VAL A 37 7.19 -7.64 3.62
C VAL A 37 6.74 -8.96 4.24
N GLN A 38 7.39 -9.35 5.32
CA GLN A 38 7.06 -10.55 6.08
C GLN A 38 6.88 -10.19 7.55
N ASP A 39 5.88 -10.79 8.22
CA ASP A 39 5.77 -10.67 9.67
C ASP A 39 6.51 -11.79 10.41
N ASN A 40 6.53 -11.68 11.74
CA ASN A 40 7.21 -12.63 12.62
C ASN A 40 6.55 -14.02 12.64
N SER A 41 5.34 -14.19 12.08
CA SER A 41 4.66 -15.48 11.99
C SER A 41 4.98 -16.23 10.69
N GLY A 42 5.71 -15.59 9.78
CA GLY A 42 6.09 -16.15 8.48
C GLY A 42 5.12 -15.81 7.35
N GLN A 43 4.03 -15.07 7.63
CA GLN A 43 3.11 -14.58 6.62
C GLN A 43 3.77 -13.46 5.81
N SER A 44 3.47 -13.37 4.52
CA SER A 44 4.03 -12.34 3.65
C SER A 44 2.95 -11.52 2.94
N LEU A 45 3.28 -10.26 2.70
CA LEU A 45 2.45 -9.33 1.96
C LEU A 45 3.28 -8.71 0.85
N ILE A 46 2.79 -8.83 -0.38
CA ILE A 46 3.34 -8.16 -1.56
C ILE A 46 2.47 -6.92 -1.78
N PHE A 47 3.05 -5.76 -1.53
CA PHE A 47 2.45 -4.47 -1.83
C PHE A 47 3.04 -3.95 -3.14
N SER A 48 2.20 -3.64 -4.12
CA SER A 48 2.65 -3.01 -5.36
C SER A 48 1.88 -1.74 -5.66
N TYR A 49 2.53 -0.75 -6.25
CA TYR A 49 1.88 0.50 -6.63
C TYR A 49 2.41 1.05 -7.95
N ASP A 50 1.53 1.69 -8.70
CA ASP A 50 1.85 2.40 -9.94
C ASP A 50 1.51 3.88 -9.75
N ALA A 51 2.54 4.73 -9.83
CA ALA A 51 2.43 6.16 -9.65
C ALA A 51 1.57 6.84 -10.75
N LEU A 52 1.72 6.38 -12.00
CA LEU A 52 1.05 6.95 -13.16
C LEU A 52 -0.41 6.51 -13.22
N ALA A 53 -0.67 5.23 -12.98
CA ALA A 53 -2.03 4.69 -12.91
C ALA A 53 -2.74 5.03 -11.60
N ARG A 54 -2.01 5.55 -10.60
CA ARG A 54 -2.53 5.86 -9.25
C ARG A 54 -3.21 4.66 -8.62
N SER A 55 -2.61 3.50 -8.77
CA SER A 55 -3.18 2.22 -8.36
C SER A 55 -2.28 1.50 -7.38
N VAL A 56 -2.89 0.69 -6.52
CA VAL A 56 -2.20 -0.18 -5.57
C VAL A 56 -2.80 -1.57 -5.62
N ARG A 57 -1.97 -2.57 -5.32
CA ARG A 57 -2.39 -3.96 -5.13
C ARG A 57 -1.74 -4.53 -3.88
N ILE A 58 -2.49 -5.34 -3.15
CA ILE A 58 -2.01 -6.12 -2.02
C ILE A 58 -2.28 -7.58 -2.34
N ARG A 59 -1.25 -8.41 -2.25
CA ARG A 59 -1.39 -9.86 -2.20
C ARG A 59 -0.84 -10.38 -0.87
N TRP A 60 -1.67 -11.02 -0.08
CA TRP A 60 -1.31 -11.57 1.22
C TRP A 60 -1.24 -13.09 1.12
N MET A 61 -0.08 -13.65 1.44
CA MET A 61 0.16 -15.09 1.56
C MET A 61 0.24 -15.50 3.03
N ASN A 62 -0.37 -16.63 3.38
CA ASN A 62 -0.13 -17.25 4.69
C ASN A 62 1.29 -17.85 4.77
N GLU A 63 1.64 -18.42 5.92
CA GLU A 63 2.94 -19.03 6.19
C GLU A 63 3.26 -20.25 5.30
N GLN A 64 2.27 -20.81 4.60
CA GLN A 64 2.42 -21.91 3.64
C GLN A 64 2.57 -21.41 2.20
N GLY A 65 2.57 -20.08 1.98
CA GLY A 65 2.62 -19.47 0.66
C GLY A 65 1.29 -19.51 -0.10
N ILE A 66 0.16 -19.76 0.58
CA ILE A 66 -1.17 -19.77 -0.01
C ILE A 66 -1.74 -18.34 0.01
N GLU A 67 -2.21 -17.87 -1.15
CA GLU A 67 -2.85 -16.55 -1.26
C GLU A 67 -4.17 -16.51 -0.51
N MET A 68 -4.23 -15.65 0.50
CA MET A 68 -5.40 -15.43 1.36
C MET A 68 -6.24 -14.24 0.92
N LEU A 69 -5.59 -13.24 0.30
CA LEU A 69 -6.22 -12.00 -0.14
C LEU A 69 -5.46 -11.46 -1.35
N ASP A 70 -6.23 -10.99 -2.34
CA ASP A 70 -5.75 -10.15 -3.42
C ASP A 70 -6.70 -8.96 -3.56
N PHE A 71 -6.19 -7.76 -3.32
CA PHE A 71 -6.97 -6.53 -3.35
C PHE A 71 -6.30 -5.52 -4.28
N PHE A 72 -7.05 -4.98 -5.23
CA PHE A 72 -6.60 -3.95 -6.17
C PHE A 72 -7.49 -2.72 -6.08
N ARG A 73 -6.89 -1.52 -6.07
CA ARG A 73 -7.63 -0.27 -6.03
C ARG A 73 -6.90 0.87 -6.73
N GLU A 74 -7.66 1.65 -7.48
CA GLU A 74 -7.21 2.85 -8.17
C GLU A 74 -7.59 4.12 -7.40
N SER A 75 -7.23 5.27 -7.95
CA SER A 75 -7.49 6.60 -7.40
C SER A 75 -6.76 6.88 -6.07
N ALA A 76 -5.59 6.28 -5.89
CA ALA A 76 -4.68 6.65 -4.82
C ALA A 76 -4.27 8.12 -4.96
N THR A 77 -4.06 8.78 -3.82
CA THR A 77 -3.71 10.20 -3.73
C THR A 77 -2.51 10.46 -2.84
N ARG A 78 -2.30 9.59 -1.85
CA ARG A 78 -1.11 9.63 -1.00
C ARG A 78 -0.76 8.23 -0.55
N LEU A 79 0.52 7.90 -0.61
CA LEU A 79 1.14 6.73 0.01
C LEU A 79 2.11 7.24 1.08
N SER A 80 2.14 6.57 2.22
CA SER A 80 3.05 6.88 3.31
C SER A 80 3.49 5.61 4.02
N PHE A 81 4.73 5.63 4.50
CA PHE A 81 5.29 4.59 5.34
C PHE A 81 5.69 5.22 6.67
N THR A 82 5.41 4.54 7.76
CA THR A 82 5.71 5.03 9.11
C THR A 82 6.34 3.93 9.93
N SER A 83 7.33 4.30 10.73
CA SER A 83 8.03 3.42 11.66
C SER A 83 7.98 4.02 13.06
N GLY A 84 7.40 3.27 13.98
CA GLY A 84 7.41 3.53 15.42
C GLY A 84 8.34 2.56 16.14
N GLN A 85 8.44 2.67 17.47
CA GLN A 85 9.35 1.84 18.28
C GLN A 85 9.18 0.32 18.07
N SER A 86 7.97 -0.13 17.72
CA SER A 86 7.66 -1.56 17.51
C SER A 86 6.70 -1.82 16.34
N THR A 87 6.31 -0.79 15.60
CA THR A 87 5.24 -0.84 14.61
C THR A 87 5.69 -0.25 13.29
N LYS A 88 5.51 -0.98 12.22
CA LYS A 88 5.71 -0.52 10.84
C LYS A 88 4.38 -0.52 10.13
N GLN A 89 4.04 0.58 9.46
CA GLN A 89 2.75 0.75 8.82
C GLN A 89 2.87 1.42 7.45
N ILE A 90 2.06 0.95 6.51
CA ILE A 90 1.81 1.55 5.20
C ILE A 90 0.41 2.15 5.23
N SER A 91 0.24 3.39 4.80
CA SER A 91 -1.09 4.03 4.69
C SER A 91 -1.30 4.64 3.33
N ILE A 92 -2.48 4.41 2.75
CA ILE A 92 -2.87 4.89 1.43
C ILE A 92 -4.20 5.64 1.54
N ASP A 93 -4.20 6.88 1.04
CA ASP A 93 -5.42 7.70 0.91
C ASP A 93 -5.96 7.62 -0.52
N PHE A 94 -7.28 7.46 -0.64
CA PHE A 94 -7.99 7.39 -1.90
C PHE A 94 -9.04 8.49 -2.01
N HIS A 95 -9.24 8.97 -3.22
CA HIS A 95 -10.35 9.85 -3.54
C HIS A 95 -10.90 9.56 -4.93
N THR A 96 -12.18 9.18 -5.00
CA THR A 96 -12.89 8.83 -6.24
C THR A 96 -14.26 9.48 -6.24
N GLY A 97 -14.45 10.55 -7.00
CA GLY A 97 -15.72 11.30 -7.00
C GLY A 97 -16.11 11.77 -5.60
N GLU A 98 -17.30 11.37 -5.15
CA GLU A 98 -17.83 11.71 -3.81
C GLU A 98 -17.40 10.71 -2.73
N CYS A 99 -16.40 9.88 -3.00
CA CYS A 99 -15.92 8.88 -2.05
C CYS A 99 -14.48 9.18 -1.60
N THR A 100 -14.24 9.10 -0.29
CA THR A 100 -12.89 9.07 0.29
C THR A 100 -12.62 7.74 0.93
N GLY A 101 -11.43 7.21 0.72
CA GLY A 101 -11.00 5.95 1.34
C GLY A 101 -9.65 6.05 2.00
N THR A 102 -9.42 5.15 2.94
CA THR A 102 -8.13 4.96 3.59
C THR A 102 -7.86 3.47 3.69
N MET A 103 -6.66 3.06 3.34
CA MET A 103 -6.15 1.71 3.59
C MET A 103 -4.95 1.78 4.50
N GLU A 104 -5.01 1.02 5.59
CA GLU A 104 -3.94 0.91 6.58
C GLU A 104 -3.44 -0.54 6.58
N ILE A 105 -2.15 -0.71 6.33
CA ILE A 105 -1.45 -2.00 6.39
C ILE A 105 -0.47 -1.93 7.55
N GLN A 106 -0.73 -2.71 8.60
CA GLN A 106 0.28 -2.93 9.64
C GLN A 106 1.17 -4.09 9.20
N VAL A 107 2.48 -3.87 9.20
CA VAL A 107 3.50 -4.87 8.82
C VAL A 107 4.02 -5.58 10.06
N THR A 108 4.36 -4.82 11.11
CA THR A 108 4.81 -5.35 12.40
C THR A 108 3.94 -4.84 13.54
N PRO A 109 3.71 -5.64 14.59
CA PRO A 109 4.26 -6.99 14.84
C PRO A 109 3.55 -8.13 14.09
N HIS A 110 2.34 -7.88 13.58
CA HIS A 110 1.53 -8.83 12.82
C HIS A 110 0.95 -8.13 11.60
N LEU A 111 0.85 -8.87 10.49
CA LEU A 111 0.17 -8.38 9.31
C LEU A 111 -1.30 -8.13 9.60
N SER A 112 -1.77 -6.94 9.24
CA SER A 112 -3.20 -6.64 9.17
C SER A 112 -3.47 -5.60 8.10
N VAL A 113 -4.60 -5.75 7.41
CA VAL A 113 -5.06 -4.78 6.41
C VAL A 113 -6.44 -4.29 6.84
N ARG A 114 -6.60 -2.97 6.90
CA ARG A 114 -7.89 -2.31 7.15
C ARG A 114 -8.18 -1.35 6.02
N ASP A 115 -9.25 -1.60 5.26
CA ASP A 115 -9.75 -0.66 4.26
C ASP A 115 -11.03 0.00 4.78
N ARG A 116 -11.15 1.30 4.55
CA ARG A 116 -12.37 2.07 4.79
C ARG A 116 -12.68 2.88 3.56
N LEU A 117 -13.97 2.97 3.24
CA LEU A 117 -14.50 3.81 2.19
C LEU A 117 -15.76 4.49 2.69
N LEU A 118 -15.80 5.81 2.58
CA LEU A 118 -16.89 6.65 3.05
C LEU A 118 -17.40 7.51 1.89
N PHE A 119 -18.71 7.59 1.78
CA PHE A 119 -19.38 8.58 0.95
C PHE A 119 -19.29 9.95 1.63
N GLN A 120 -19.01 10.99 0.86
CA GLN A 120 -18.93 12.40 1.30
C GLN A 120 -20.09 13.22 0.76
#